data_AF-A0A371MR05-F1
#
_entry.id   AF-A0A371MR05-F1
#
_cell.length_a   1.000
_cell.length_b   1.000
_cell.length_c   1.000
_cell.angle_alpha   90.00
_cell.angle_beta   90.00
_cell.angle_gamma   90.00
#
_symmetry.space_group_name_H-M   'P 1'
#
loop_
_entity.id
_entity.type
_entity.pdbx_description
1 polymer ?
#
loop_
_entity_poly.entity_id
_entity_poly.type
_entity_poly.pdbx_seq_one_letter_code
_entity_poly.pdbx_strand_id
1 'polypeptide(L)'
;TRVHQPPDLLGGFLHCYYEDVYGTRPVTRELHNGLVWYYCGLDKPPSRDTVDRFLTDLEHVVDDIFDRLVEQAAARGLLDSTYSIDSTHVEAIQYNDAASWNYDPTAEEYYYGFGCTIVSTGAKIPIAAEFTQTKQADQETAMRVTRDALAVAKPIWMLGDT
;
A
#
# COMPACT_ATOMS: atom_id res chain seq x y z
N THR A 1 13.17 -13.93 -7.06
CA THR A 1 12.69 -12.55 -7.23
C THR A 1 12.08 -12.43 -8.61
N ARG A 2 10.78 -12.12 -8.70
CA ARG A 2 10.18 -11.75 -10.00
C ARG A 2 10.90 -10.47 -10.46
N VAL A 3 11.39 -10.48 -11.70
CA VAL A 3 12.02 -9.29 -12.27
C VAL A 3 10.89 -8.36 -12.69
N HIS A 4 10.61 -7.36 -11.84
CA HIS A 4 9.64 -6.32 -12.13
C HIS A 4 10.25 -5.36 -13.16
N GLN A 5 9.74 -5.36 -14.40
CA GLN A 5 10.10 -4.33 -15.36
C GLN A 5 9.35 -3.05 -15.01
N PRO A 6 9.96 -1.85 -15.12
CA PRO A 6 9.23 -0.62 -14.88
C PRO A 6 8.12 -0.52 -15.92
N PRO A 7 6.83 -0.53 -15.53
CA PRO A 7 5.78 -0.30 -16.49
C PRO A 7 5.81 1.18 -16.82
N ASP A 8 5.84 1.53 -18.11
CA ASP A 8 5.89 2.93 -18.58
C ASP A 8 4.80 3.82 -17.94
N LEU A 9 3.70 3.20 -17.46
CA LEU A 9 2.64 3.86 -16.71
C LEU A 9 3.07 4.49 -15.38
N LEU A 10 4.18 4.08 -14.76
CA LEU A 10 4.61 4.62 -13.46
C LEU A 10 4.81 6.15 -13.53
N GLY A 11 5.43 6.65 -14.61
CA GLY A 11 5.59 8.09 -14.83
C GLY A 11 4.25 8.82 -14.91
N GLY A 12 3.27 8.21 -15.58
CA GLY A 12 1.90 8.73 -15.65
C GLY A 12 1.23 8.81 -14.28
N PHE A 13 1.39 7.78 -13.45
CA PHE A 13 0.86 7.78 -12.08
C PHE A 13 1.55 8.81 -11.18
N LEU A 14 2.87 8.94 -11.26
CA LEU A 14 3.61 9.95 -10.51
C LEU A 14 3.15 11.37 -10.87
N HIS A 15 2.90 11.64 -12.15
CA HIS A 15 2.33 12.91 -12.59
C HIS A 15 0.92 13.12 -12.02
N CYS A 16 0.03 12.13 -12.14
CA CYS A 16 -1.32 12.24 -11.60
C CYS A 16 -1.31 12.50 -10.08
N TYR A 17 -0.46 11.81 -9.32
CA TYR A 17 -0.35 12.04 -7.87
C TYR A 17 0.23 13.42 -7.53
N TYR A 18 1.18 13.91 -8.33
CA TYR A 18 1.67 15.28 -8.17
C TYR A 18 0.57 16.33 -8.38
N GLU A 19 -0.37 16.07 -9.30
CA GLU A 19 -1.54 16.92 -9.57
C GLU A 19 -2.76 16.60 -8.68
N ASP A 20 -2.57 15.83 -7.59
CA ASP A 20 -3.64 15.43 -6.66
C ASP A 20 -4.78 14.63 -7.31
N VAL A 21 -4.47 13.91 -8.39
CA VAL A 21 -5.40 13.05 -9.14
C VAL A 21 -5.19 11.59 -8.74
N TYR A 22 -6.16 11.03 -8.02
CA TYR A 22 -6.12 9.64 -7.56
C TYR A 22 -7.22 8.76 -8.15
N GLY A 23 -6.94 7.46 -8.15
CA GLY A 23 -7.87 6.40 -8.54
C GLY A 23 -8.00 6.17 -10.05
N THR A 24 -8.52 5.01 -10.42
CA THR A 24 -8.46 4.48 -11.79
C THR A 24 -9.12 5.39 -12.82
N ARG A 25 -10.35 5.86 -12.55
CA ARG A 25 -11.09 6.69 -13.51
C ARG A 25 -10.49 8.10 -13.64
N PRO A 26 -10.20 8.84 -12.55
CA PRO A 26 -9.57 10.16 -12.66
C PRO A 26 -8.19 10.09 -13.32
N VAL A 27 -7.34 9.13 -12.94
CA VAL A 27 -6.02 8.91 -13.59
C VAL A 27 -6.19 8.62 -15.07
N THR A 28 -7.10 7.73 -15.46
CA THR A 28 -7.36 7.46 -16.89
C THR A 28 -7.76 8.74 -17.62
N ARG A 29 -8.65 9.55 -17.04
CA ARG A 29 -9.11 10.81 -17.65
C ARG A 29 -7.98 11.82 -17.79
N GLU A 30 -7.14 11.94 -16.77
CA GLU A 30 -6.02 12.88 -16.77
C GLU A 30 -4.96 12.49 -17.79
N LEU A 31 -4.64 11.20 -17.90
CA LEU A 31 -3.71 10.73 -18.93
C LEU A 31 -4.27 10.89 -20.35
N HIS A 32 -5.59 11.00 -20.52
CA HIS A 32 -6.21 11.36 -21.80
C HIS A 32 -6.32 12.87 -22.04
N ASN A 33 -5.95 13.70 -21.07
CA ASN A 33 -6.05 15.14 -21.18
C ASN A 33 -4.90 15.72 -22.01
N GLY A 34 -5.22 16.21 -23.20
CA GLY A 34 -4.25 16.86 -24.10
C GLY A 34 -3.04 15.97 -24.42
N LEU A 35 -1.84 16.43 -24.01
CA LEU A 35 -0.55 15.76 -24.24
C LEU A 35 0.07 15.20 -22.96
N VAL A 36 -0.69 15.05 -21.88
CA VAL A 36 -0.18 14.54 -20.59
C VAL A 36 0.50 13.18 -20.75
N TRP A 37 -0.16 12.21 -21.40
CA TRP A 37 0.43 10.88 -21.68
C TRP A 37 1.76 10.97 -22.43
N TYR A 38 1.89 11.91 -23.38
CA TYR A 38 3.10 12.10 -24.18
C TYR A 38 4.24 12.65 -23.32
N TYR A 39 3.96 13.63 -22.45
CA TYR A 39 4.95 14.12 -21.49
C TYR A 39 5.34 13.09 -20.43
N CYS A 40 4.45 12.16 -20.13
CA CYS A 40 4.73 11.01 -19.26
C CYS A 40 5.51 9.89 -19.98
N GLY A 41 5.88 10.06 -21.25
CA GLY A 41 6.67 9.08 -22.01
C GLY A 41 5.88 7.88 -22.51
N LEU A 42 4.55 7.95 -22.53
CA LEU A 42 3.70 6.89 -23.08
C LEU A 42 3.57 7.04 -24.60
N ASP A 43 3.47 5.92 -25.32
CA ASP A 43 3.23 5.93 -26.77
C ASP A 43 1.81 6.35 -27.15
N LYS A 44 0.86 6.17 -26.24
CA LYS A 44 -0.57 6.51 -26.42
C LYS A 44 -1.26 6.67 -25.06
N PRO A 45 -2.43 7.35 -25.01
CA PRO A 45 -3.25 7.37 -23.81
C PRO A 45 -3.62 5.95 -23.34
N PRO A 46 -3.39 5.61 -22.06
CA PRO A 46 -3.64 4.26 -21.56
C PRO A 46 -5.14 4.06 -21.30
N SER A 47 -5.69 2.91 -21.70
CA SER A 47 -7.08 2.57 -21.41
C SER A 47 -7.32 2.38 -19.90
N ARG A 48 -8.57 2.46 -19.46
CA ARG A 48 -8.94 2.18 -18.05
C ARG A 48 -8.44 0.80 -17.60
N ASP A 49 -8.58 -0.23 -18.44
CA ASP A 49 -8.14 -1.59 -18.12
C ASP A 49 -6.62 -1.69 -18.01
N THR A 50 -5.88 -0.84 -18.74
CA THR A 50 -4.42 -0.75 -18.63
C THR A 50 -4.01 -0.12 -17.29
N VAL A 51 -4.71 0.94 -16.87
CA VAL A 51 -4.50 1.62 -15.59
C VAL A 51 -4.83 0.69 -14.43
N ASP A 52 -5.94 -0.05 -14.54
CA ASP A 52 -6.39 -1.02 -13.52
C ASP A 52 -5.39 -2.16 -13.33
N ARG A 53 -4.97 -2.79 -14.44
CA ARG A 53 -3.97 -3.86 -14.41
C ARG A 53 -2.64 -3.39 -13.81
N PHE A 54 -2.21 -2.17 -14.13
CA PHE A 54 -1.00 -1.60 -13.53
C PHE A 54 -1.11 -1.48 -12.01
N LEU A 55 -2.27 -1.06 -11.47
CA LEU A 55 -2.46 -0.97 -10.02
C LEU A 55 -2.43 -2.35 -9.36
N THR A 56 -3.06 -3.36 -9.97
CA THR A 56 -3.00 -4.74 -9.48
C THR A 56 -1.56 -5.28 -9.50
N ASP A 57 -0.81 -5.02 -10.58
CA ASP A 57 0.59 -5.44 -10.66
C ASP A 57 1.46 -4.69 -9.63
N LEU A 58 1.20 -3.39 -9.43
CA LEU A 58 1.91 -2.56 -8.46
C LEU A 58 1.65 -3.01 -7.02
N GLU A 59 0.43 -3.44 -6.69
CA GLU A 59 0.08 -4.00 -5.38
C GLU A 59 1.02 -5.15 -5.02
N HIS A 60 1.22 -6.10 -5.94
CA HIS A 60 2.16 -7.20 -5.73
C HIS A 60 3.62 -6.76 -5.58
N VAL A 61 4.03 -5.69 -6.27
CA VAL A 61 5.38 -5.12 -6.11
C VAL A 61 5.54 -4.46 -4.74
N VAL A 62 4.51 -3.75 -4.29
CA VAL A 62 4.50 -3.10 -2.97
C VAL A 62 4.55 -4.16 -1.87
N ASP A 63 3.78 -5.24 -1.99
CA ASP A 63 3.83 -6.38 -1.07
C ASP A 63 5.24 -7.00 -1.04
N ASP A 64 5.83 -7.31 -2.20
CA ASP A 64 7.19 -7.85 -2.30
C ASP A 64 8.24 -6.92 -1.66
N ILE A 65 8.13 -5.61 -1.87
CA ILE A 65 9.03 -4.61 -1.27
C ILE A 65 8.83 -4.53 0.24
N PHE A 66 7.58 -4.51 0.69
CA PHE A 66 7.23 -4.44 2.10
C PHE A 66 7.74 -5.68 2.84
N ASP A 67 7.47 -6.87 2.33
CA ASP A 67 8.00 -8.13 2.84
C ASP A 67 9.52 -8.07 2.93
N ARG A 68 10.18 -7.58 1.88
CA ARG A 68 11.64 -7.43 1.89
C ARG A 68 12.13 -6.45 2.95
N LEU A 69 11.45 -5.34 3.16
CA LEU A 69 11.81 -4.37 4.21
C LEU A 69 11.64 -4.97 5.61
N VAL A 70 10.55 -5.69 5.85
CA VAL A 70 10.28 -6.39 7.11
C VAL A 70 11.35 -7.46 7.37
N GLU A 71 11.69 -8.27 6.36
CA GLU A 71 12.80 -9.23 6.43
C GLU A 71 14.12 -8.54 6.81
N GLN A 72 14.42 -7.39 6.20
CA GLN A 72 15.63 -6.63 6.46
C GLN A 72 15.64 -6.03 7.87
N ALA A 73 14.50 -5.57 8.38
CA ALA A 73 14.37 -5.08 9.75
C ALA A 73 14.55 -6.21 10.77
N ALA A 74 13.98 -7.39 10.52
CA ALA A 74 14.16 -8.59 11.33
C ALA A 74 15.64 -8.98 11.41
N ALA A 75 16.31 -9.05 10.25
CA ALA A 75 17.72 -9.42 10.14
C ALA A 75 18.67 -8.50 10.92
N ARG A 76 18.28 -7.24 11.14
CA ARG A 76 19.07 -6.23 11.87
C ARG A 76 18.73 -6.14 13.36
N GLY A 77 17.85 -7.02 13.87
CA GLY A 77 17.39 -6.96 15.25
C GLY A 77 16.58 -5.70 15.57
N LEU A 78 16.01 -5.05 14.54
CA LEU A 78 15.18 -3.86 14.71
C LEU A 78 13.74 -4.22 15.12
N LEU A 79 13.40 -5.50 15.06
CA LEU A 79 12.11 -6.01 15.52
C LEU A 79 12.20 -6.42 16.98
N ASP A 80 11.57 -5.65 17.87
CA ASP A 80 11.41 -5.98 19.29
C ASP A 80 10.26 -6.99 19.51
N SER A 81 10.33 -7.71 20.62
CA SER A 81 9.28 -8.63 21.14
C SER A 81 8.02 -7.91 21.62
N THR A 82 8.10 -6.59 21.80
CA THR A 82 6.94 -5.74 22.03
C THR A 82 6.28 -5.44 20.68
N TYR A 83 5.01 -5.78 20.54
CA TYR A 83 4.21 -5.45 19.37
C TYR A 83 3.17 -4.39 19.73
N SER A 84 3.06 -3.37 18.90
CA SER A 84 2.05 -2.32 19.01
C SER A 84 1.14 -2.43 17.80
N ILE A 85 -0.15 -2.53 18.07
CA ILE A 85 -1.19 -2.49 17.03
C ILE A 85 -1.80 -1.11 17.10
N ASP A 86 -1.78 -0.41 15.98
CA ASP A 86 -2.48 0.85 15.82
C ASP A 86 -3.37 0.78 14.59
N SER A 87 -4.45 1.54 14.61
CA SER A 87 -5.40 1.60 13.51
C SER A 87 -5.52 3.04 13.04
N THR A 88 -5.09 3.30 11.82
CA THR A 88 -5.23 4.60 11.16
C THR A 88 -6.37 4.57 10.15
N HIS A 89 -6.71 5.73 9.59
CA HIS A 89 -7.60 5.81 8.45
C HIS A 89 -6.81 6.17 7.19
N VAL A 90 -7.28 5.67 6.06
CA VAL A 90 -6.76 5.98 4.74
C VAL A 90 -7.93 6.48 3.91
N GLU A 91 -7.89 7.78 3.59
CA GLU A 91 -8.90 8.37 2.71
C GLU A 91 -8.81 7.75 1.33
N ALA A 92 -9.98 7.49 0.76
CA ALA A 92 -10.12 7.07 -0.61
C ALA A 92 -10.95 8.09 -1.38
N ILE A 93 -10.70 8.17 -2.68
CA ILE A 93 -11.59 8.92 -3.57
C ILE A 93 -12.99 8.29 -3.57
N GLN A 94 -14.03 9.14 -3.68
CA GLN A 94 -15.43 8.70 -3.65
C GLN A 94 -15.83 7.69 -4.74
N TYR A 95 -15.01 7.49 -5.77
CA TYR A 95 -15.27 6.52 -6.84
C TYR A 95 -14.59 5.16 -6.63
N ASN A 96 -13.90 4.95 -5.51
CA ASN A 96 -13.40 3.65 -5.11
C ASN A 96 -14.58 2.81 -4.61
N ASP A 97 -14.92 1.76 -5.35
CA ASP A 97 -16.03 0.83 -5.08
C ASP A 97 -15.74 -0.17 -3.97
N ALA A 98 -14.48 -0.33 -3.58
CA ALA A 98 -14.08 -1.11 -2.41
C ALA A 98 -14.10 -0.29 -1.10
N ALA A 99 -14.07 1.05 -1.19
CA ALA A 99 -14.08 1.93 -0.02
C ALA A 99 -15.51 2.17 0.49
N SER A 100 -15.62 2.56 1.76
CA SER A 100 -16.90 2.87 2.39
C SER A 100 -16.84 4.14 3.24
N TRP A 101 -18.02 4.69 3.54
CA TRP A 101 -18.11 5.80 4.51
C TRP A 101 -17.82 5.28 5.91
N ASN A 102 -16.86 5.93 6.53
CA ASN A 102 -16.34 5.59 7.84
C ASN A 102 -16.43 6.78 8.79
N TYR A 103 -16.48 6.49 10.08
CA TYR A 103 -16.46 7.50 11.12
C TYR A 103 -15.15 7.45 11.89
N ASP A 104 -14.49 8.61 12.01
CA ASP A 104 -13.33 8.79 12.88
C ASP A 104 -13.79 9.35 14.24
N PRO A 105 -13.80 8.54 15.31
CA PRO A 105 -14.19 9.03 16.64
C PRO A 105 -13.16 9.97 17.28
N THR A 106 -11.92 10.04 16.77
CA THR A 106 -10.88 10.94 17.27
C THR A 106 -11.03 12.34 16.68
N ALA A 107 -11.42 12.45 15.41
CA ALA A 107 -11.67 13.72 14.72
C ALA A 107 -13.15 14.14 14.78
N GLU A 108 -14.04 13.24 15.19
CA GLU A 108 -15.50 13.39 15.16
C GLU A 108 -16.07 13.63 13.75
N GLU A 109 -15.39 13.15 12.71
CA GLU A 109 -15.73 13.39 11.30
C GLU A 109 -15.95 12.11 10.50
N TYR A 110 -16.71 12.21 9.41
CA TYR A 110 -16.88 11.13 8.44
C TYR A 110 -15.89 11.28 7.31
N TYR A 111 -15.23 10.19 6.95
CA TYR A 111 -14.34 10.11 5.80
C TYR A 111 -14.78 8.97 4.87
N TYR A 112 -14.51 9.12 3.59
CA TYR A 112 -14.67 8.03 2.64
C TYR A 112 -13.34 7.32 2.48
N GLY A 113 -13.27 6.03 2.76
CA GLY A 113 -11.96 5.36 2.82
C GLY A 113 -11.98 3.99 3.48
N PHE A 114 -10.83 3.63 4.00
CA PHE A 114 -10.57 2.38 4.70
C PHE A 114 -9.99 2.68 6.09
N GLY A 115 -10.23 1.78 7.04
CA GLY A 115 -9.30 1.63 8.14
C GLY A 115 -8.02 0.96 7.66
N CYS A 116 -6.92 1.20 8.35
CA CYS A 116 -5.68 0.49 8.13
C CYS A 116 -5.10 0.10 9.48
N THR A 117 -5.10 -1.20 9.75
CA THR A 117 -4.51 -1.78 10.95
C THR A 117 -3.05 -2.05 10.68
N ILE A 118 -2.17 -1.43 11.46
CA ILE A 118 -0.73 -1.58 11.35
C ILE A 118 -0.24 -2.29 12.60
N VAL A 119 0.46 -3.41 12.40
CA VAL A 119 1.24 -4.06 13.45
C VAL A 119 2.67 -3.57 13.32
N SER A 120 3.20 -3.04 14.41
CA SER A 120 4.56 -2.55 14.50
C SER A 120 5.29 -3.14 15.69
N THR A 121 6.60 -3.07 15.68
CA THR A 121 7.42 -3.46 16.83
C THR A 121 7.55 -2.32 17.83
N GLY A 122 8.19 -2.57 18.98
CA GLY A 122 8.48 -1.54 19.99
C GLY A 122 9.25 -0.33 19.41
N ALA A 123 10.06 -0.56 18.38
CA ALA A 123 10.75 0.50 17.63
C ALA A 123 9.86 1.23 16.60
N LYS A 124 8.55 0.97 16.58
CA LYS A 124 7.55 1.49 15.64
C LYS A 124 7.82 1.13 14.18
N ILE A 125 8.48 0.00 13.94
CA ILE A 125 8.71 -0.50 12.58
C ILE A 125 7.49 -1.31 12.17
N PRO A 126 6.78 -0.94 11.08
CA PRO A 126 5.67 -1.73 10.56
C PRO A 126 6.17 -3.11 10.11
N ILE A 127 5.47 -4.16 10.53
CA ILE A 127 5.74 -5.55 10.15
C ILE A 127 4.57 -6.25 9.47
N ALA A 128 3.37 -5.69 9.61
CA ALA A 128 2.21 -6.07 8.84
C ALA A 128 1.23 -4.91 8.79
N ALA A 129 0.43 -4.86 7.72
CA ALA A 129 -0.68 -3.95 7.60
C ALA A 129 -1.87 -4.69 6.96
N GLU A 130 -3.09 -4.35 7.39
CA GLU A 130 -4.32 -4.82 6.75
C GLU A 130 -5.29 -3.65 6.59
N PHE A 131 -5.82 -3.47 5.38
CA PHE A 131 -6.91 -2.55 5.12
C PHE A 131 -8.23 -3.16 5.59
N THR A 132 -8.96 -2.40 6.41
CA THR A 132 -10.23 -2.79 7.01
C THR A 132 -11.34 -1.86 6.52
N GLN A 133 -12.59 -2.33 6.59
CA GLN A 133 -13.74 -1.48 6.24
C GLN A 133 -14.08 -0.45 7.32
N THR A 134 -13.54 -0.60 8.53
CA THR A 134 -13.74 0.31 9.67
C THR A 134 -12.41 0.81 10.21
N LYS A 135 -12.36 2.07 10.69
CA LYS A 135 -11.14 2.64 11.31
C LYS A 135 -10.60 1.75 12.41
N GLN A 136 -11.46 1.33 13.34
CA GLN A 136 -11.07 0.44 14.41
C GLN A 136 -11.17 -1.01 13.95
N ALA A 137 -10.06 -1.74 14.02
CA ALA A 137 -10.08 -3.19 13.89
C ALA A 137 -10.67 -3.83 15.14
N ASP A 138 -11.48 -4.87 14.92
CA ASP A 138 -11.89 -5.75 16.00
C ASP A 138 -10.73 -6.62 16.48
N GLN A 139 -10.92 -7.23 17.66
CA GLN A 139 -9.92 -8.07 18.29
C GLN A 139 -9.53 -9.26 17.39
N GLU A 140 -10.47 -9.81 16.62
CA GLU A 140 -10.22 -10.94 15.73
C GLU A 140 -9.26 -10.56 14.60
N THR A 141 -9.52 -9.43 13.94
CA THR A 141 -8.69 -8.86 12.88
C THR A 141 -7.30 -8.53 13.42
N ALA A 142 -7.22 -7.82 14.55
CA ALA A 142 -5.95 -7.50 15.19
C ALA A 142 -5.12 -8.75 15.53
N MET A 143 -5.77 -9.80 16.05
CA MET A 143 -5.11 -11.08 16.34
C MET A 143 -4.67 -11.84 15.09
N ARG A 144 -5.47 -11.82 14.02
CA ARG A 144 -5.13 -12.45 12.73
C ARG A 144 -3.91 -11.78 12.10
N VAL A 145 -3.93 -10.45 11.92
CA VAL A 145 -2.82 -9.70 11.32
C VAL A 145 -1.53 -9.93 12.09
N THR A 146 -1.61 -9.91 13.43
CA THR A 146 -0.44 -10.17 14.28
C THR A 146 0.06 -11.60 14.11
N ARG A 147 -0.83 -12.59 14.04
CA ARG A 147 -0.44 -14.00 13.84
C ARG A 147 0.21 -14.22 12.49
N ASP A 148 -0.34 -13.63 11.44
CA ASP A 148 0.19 -13.74 10.08
C ASP A 148 1.58 -13.10 9.99
N ALA A 149 1.78 -11.94 10.63
CA ALA A 149 3.10 -11.29 10.76
C ALA A 149 4.14 -12.18 11.45
N LEU A 150 3.72 -12.94 12.47
CA LEU A 150 4.60 -13.80 13.27
C LEU A 150 4.83 -15.20 12.68
N ALA A 151 4.10 -15.58 11.62
CA ALA A 151 4.18 -16.92 11.02
C ALA A 151 5.44 -17.13 10.15
N VAL A 152 6.25 -16.09 9.89
CA VAL A 152 7.49 -16.16 9.10
C VAL A 152 8.61 -16.81 9.92
N ALA A 153 8.66 -18.15 9.90
CA ALA A 153 9.30 -18.93 10.97
C ALA A 153 10.79 -19.32 10.82
N LYS A 154 11.50 -19.08 9.70
CA LYS A 154 12.87 -19.66 9.51
C LYS A 154 13.91 -18.77 8.82
N PRO A 155 15.04 -18.45 9.47
CA PRO A 155 16.16 -17.75 8.85
C PRO A 155 17.04 -18.71 8.04
N ILE A 156 17.49 -18.26 6.86
CA ILE A 156 18.52 -18.92 6.04
C ILE A 156 19.79 -18.05 6.14
N TRP A 157 20.87 -18.63 6.66
CA TRP A 157 22.17 -17.97 6.83
C TRP A 157 22.87 -17.73 5.49
N MET A 158 23.49 -16.56 5.30
CA MET A 158 24.70 -16.37 4.48
C MET A 158 25.57 -15.22 5.05
N LEU A 159 26.85 -15.51 5.27
CA LEU A 159 27.92 -14.58 5.65
C LEU A 159 28.55 -13.93 4.40
N GLY A 160 29.03 -12.69 4.55
CA GLY A 160 30.02 -12.05 3.66
C GLY A 160 29.66 -10.59 3.34
N ASP A 161 30.55 -9.61 3.39
CA ASP A 161 31.87 -9.46 4.02
C ASP A 161 31.95 -7.98 4.51
N THR A 162 32.89 -7.67 5.41
CA THR A 162 33.07 -6.38 6.13
C THR A 162 32.80 -5.09 5.34
#